data_AF-A0A814AUW7-F1
#
_entry.id   AF-A0A814AUW7-F1
#
_cell.length_a   1.000
_cell.length_b   1.000
_cell.length_c   1.000
_cell.angle_alpha   90.00
_cell.angle_beta   90.00
_cell.angle_gamma   90.00
#
_symmetry.space_group_name_H-M   'P 1'
#
loop_
_entity.id
_entity.type
_entity.pdbx_description
1 polymer ?
#
loop_
_entity_poly.entity_id
_entity_poly.type
_entity_poly.pdbx_seq_one_letter_code
_entity_poly.pdbx_strand_id
1 'polypeptide(L)'
;MNTWVKSWVPSGDIIGMLSRHDETFGIAKCLSAYQNDKLVYHPTVLFAYLPCDSAINSLHEYRMHDYELQPKQRTISNDIIRGTDEMGVMLMGHDLKAWWVGSLLNIEETRRLITEQNATTLQVAIAVVAATLYCINHPQLGLCLPDDLDFEEILEISRPYLGKFVSQQVDWSPNQTSSSIKLQLETKDEWQFSSFRISFSKT
;
A
#
# COMPACT_ATOMS: atom_id res chain seq x y z
N MET A 1 -4.08 -14.86 -4.35
CA MET A 1 -4.64 -13.50 -4.26
C MET A 1 -5.91 -13.42 -5.10
N ASN A 2 -7.06 -13.75 -4.52
CA ASN A 2 -8.35 -13.81 -5.24
C ASN A 2 -9.41 -12.90 -4.62
N THR A 3 -9.00 -12.05 -3.68
CA THR A 3 -9.87 -11.10 -3.02
C THR A 3 -9.48 -9.71 -3.49
N TRP A 4 -10.47 -8.93 -3.88
CA TRP A 4 -10.29 -7.63 -4.49
C TRP A 4 -11.07 -6.58 -3.72
N VAL A 5 -10.51 -5.38 -3.65
CA VAL A 5 -11.08 -4.23 -2.95
C VAL A 5 -10.96 -2.99 -3.84
N LYS A 6 -11.95 -2.11 -3.76
CA LYS A 6 -11.85 -0.76 -4.31
C LYS A 6 -10.87 0.05 -3.47
N SER A 7 -10.04 0.87 -4.10
CA SER A 7 -9.18 1.83 -3.43
C SER A 7 -8.87 2.98 -4.40
N TRP A 8 -7.99 3.88 -4.00
CA TRP A 8 -7.59 5.04 -4.78
C TRP A 8 -6.11 5.35 -4.53
N VAL A 9 -5.43 5.79 -5.59
CA VAL A 9 -4.07 6.36 -5.56
C VAL A 9 -4.07 7.65 -6.40
N PRO A 10 -3.02 8.49 -6.36
CA PRO A 10 -3.03 9.77 -7.08
C PRO A 10 -3.29 9.70 -8.60
N SER A 11 -3.01 8.57 -9.26
CA SER A 11 -3.43 8.35 -10.65
C SER A 11 -4.90 7.96 -10.86
N GLY A 12 -5.64 7.60 -9.79
CA GLY A 12 -7.09 7.40 -9.82
C GLY A 12 -7.58 6.20 -9.01
N ASP A 13 -8.84 5.82 -9.31
CA ASP A 13 -9.48 4.62 -8.75
C ASP A 13 -8.68 3.36 -9.13
N ILE A 14 -8.48 2.47 -8.15
CA ILE A 14 -7.90 1.14 -8.37
C ILE A 14 -8.83 0.03 -7.88
N ILE A 15 -8.72 -1.12 -8.54
CA ILE A 15 -9.18 -2.39 -8.01
C ILE A 15 -7.94 -3.15 -7.53
N GLY A 16 -7.65 -3.02 -6.24
CA GLY A 16 -6.48 -3.64 -5.61
C GLY A 16 -6.79 -5.04 -5.12
N MET A 17 -5.78 -5.91 -5.13
CA MET A 17 -5.84 -7.19 -4.43
C MET A 17 -5.71 -6.95 -2.93
N LEU A 18 -6.60 -7.55 -2.15
CA LEU A 18 -6.46 -7.59 -0.70
C LEU A 18 -5.38 -8.60 -0.35
N SER A 19 -4.17 -8.09 -0.09
CA SER A 19 -3.00 -8.91 0.22
C SER A 19 -2.73 -8.86 1.72
N ARG A 20 -2.23 -9.98 2.26
CA ARG A 20 -1.76 -10.01 3.66
C ARG A 20 -0.42 -9.33 3.71
N HIS A 21 -0.23 -8.48 4.71
CA HIS A 21 1.01 -7.77 4.97
C HIS A 21 1.09 -7.49 6.49
N ASP A 22 2.29 -7.45 7.05
CA ASP A 22 2.56 -7.41 8.49
C ASP A 22 2.11 -6.09 9.17
N GLU A 23 2.36 -4.97 8.51
CA GLU A 23 1.90 -3.62 8.86
C GLU A 23 0.38 -3.53 9.07
N THR A 24 -0.41 -4.37 8.39
CA THR A 24 -1.87 -4.38 8.62
C THR A 24 -2.23 -4.71 10.07
N PHE A 25 -1.42 -5.54 10.74
CA PHE A 25 -1.58 -5.83 12.16
C PHE A 25 -0.85 -4.80 13.04
N GLY A 26 0.39 -4.44 12.68
CA GLY A 26 1.22 -3.49 13.42
C GLY A 26 0.52 -2.13 13.60
N ILE A 27 0.12 -1.51 12.49
CA ILE A 27 -0.55 -0.20 12.47
C ILE A 27 -1.90 -0.26 13.19
N ALA A 28 -2.72 -1.30 12.94
CA ALA A 28 -4.04 -1.42 13.57
C ALA A 28 -3.92 -1.53 15.10
N LYS A 29 -2.93 -2.29 15.58
CA LYS A 29 -2.61 -2.40 17.00
C LYS A 29 -2.09 -1.08 17.56
N CYS A 30 -1.14 -0.43 16.88
CA CYS A 30 -0.56 0.84 17.33
C CYS A 30 -1.62 1.95 17.48
N LEU A 31 -2.61 1.98 16.59
CA LEU A 31 -3.69 2.97 16.59
C LEU A 31 -4.90 2.55 17.44
N SER A 32 -4.83 1.44 18.18
CA SER A 32 -5.93 1.01 19.05
C SER A 32 -6.00 1.85 20.32
N ALA A 33 -7.20 2.23 20.75
CA ALA A 33 -7.42 2.93 22.01
C ALA A 33 -8.15 2.05 23.03
N TYR A 34 -7.73 2.13 24.29
CA TYR A 34 -8.27 1.37 25.41
C TYR A 34 -8.74 2.31 26.54
N GLN A 35 -9.84 1.94 27.20
CA GLN A 35 -10.33 2.60 28.41
C GLN A 35 -10.60 1.52 29.47
N ASN A 36 -9.96 1.62 30.65
CA ASN A 36 -10.05 0.62 31.71
C ASN A 36 -9.81 -0.81 31.18
N ASP A 37 -8.71 -0.99 30.44
CA ASP A 37 -8.30 -2.25 29.79
C ASP A 37 -9.29 -2.81 28.75
N LYS A 38 -10.33 -2.05 28.38
CA LYS A 38 -11.29 -2.42 27.34
C LYS A 38 -10.99 -1.68 26.04
N LEU A 39 -10.90 -2.42 24.94
CA LEU A 39 -10.76 -1.85 23.60
C LEU A 39 -12.00 -1.00 23.25
N VAL A 40 -11.79 0.27 22.92
CA VAL A 40 -12.85 1.22 22.55
C VAL A 40 -12.73 1.72 21.11
N TYR A 41 -11.56 1.63 20.50
CA TYR A 41 -11.32 1.99 19.11
C TYR A 41 -10.25 1.08 18.50
N HIS A 42 -10.48 0.65 17.27
CA HIS A 42 -9.56 -0.17 16.49
C HIS A 42 -9.82 0.10 15.00
N PRO A 43 -8.88 0.70 14.26
CA PRO A 43 -9.10 0.98 12.85
C PRO A 43 -9.03 -0.31 12.02
N THR A 44 -9.77 -0.32 10.91
CA THR A 44 -9.54 -1.32 9.87
C THR A 44 -8.32 -0.90 9.07
N VAL A 45 -7.30 -1.75 9.01
CA VAL A 45 -6.11 -1.57 8.18
C VAL A 45 -6.01 -2.74 7.22
N LEU A 46 -5.78 -2.44 5.94
CA LEU A 46 -5.65 -3.44 4.89
C LEU A 46 -4.68 -2.97 3.83
N PHE A 47 -4.09 -3.92 3.10
CA PHE A 47 -3.25 -3.61 1.95
C PHE A 47 -4.03 -3.84 0.65
N ALA A 48 -4.30 -2.75 -0.07
CA ALA A 48 -4.97 -2.75 -1.38
C ALA A 48 -3.93 -2.60 -2.49
N TYR A 49 -3.48 -3.72 -3.06
CA TYR A 49 -2.33 -3.74 -3.95
C TYR A 49 -2.71 -3.97 -5.42
N LEU A 50 -2.43 -2.99 -6.28
CA LEU A 50 -2.46 -3.13 -7.73
C LEU A 50 -1.01 -3.19 -8.26
N PRO A 51 -0.45 -4.39 -8.53
CA PRO A 51 0.88 -4.50 -9.09
C PRO A 51 0.89 -4.05 -10.55
N CYS A 52 2.08 -3.99 -11.14
CA CYS A 52 2.24 -3.69 -12.56
C CYS A 52 1.51 -4.70 -13.47
N ASP A 53 1.18 -4.27 -14.68
CA ASP A 53 0.44 -5.07 -15.67
C ASP A 53 1.06 -6.46 -15.91
N SER A 54 2.39 -6.54 -15.97
CA SER A 54 3.09 -7.82 -16.14
C SER A 54 2.84 -8.78 -14.97
N ALA A 55 2.82 -8.27 -13.74
CA ALA A 55 2.52 -9.09 -12.57
C ALA A 55 1.04 -9.50 -12.51
N ILE A 56 0.10 -8.64 -12.93
CA ILE A 56 -1.31 -9.04 -13.12
C ILE A 56 -1.42 -10.20 -14.12
N ASN A 57 -0.71 -10.11 -15.25
CA ASN A 57 -0.69 -11.18 -16.25
C ASN A 57 -0.06 -12.47 -15.69
N SER A 58 1.05 -12.37 -14.96
CA SER A 58 1.66 -13.53 -14.29
C SER A 58 0.74 -14.16 -13.25
N LEU A 59 -0.04 -13.37 -12.50
CA LEU A 59 -1.03 -13.90 -11.55
C LEU A 59 -2.21 -14.57 -12.27
N HIS A 60 -2.59 -14.06 -13.43
CA HIS A 60 -3.61 -14.69 -14.26
C HIS A 60 -3.12 -16.04 -14.79
N GLU A 61 -1.90 -16.10 -15.34
CA GLU A 61 -1.26 -17.35 -15.78
C GLU A 61 -1.12 -18.36 -14.63
N TYR A 62 -0.64 -17.91 -13.47
CA TYR A 62 -0.53 -18.74 -12.27
C TYR A 62 -1.87 -19.38 -11.87
N ARG A 63 -2.98 -18.65 -12.02
CA ARG A 63 -4.33 -19.19 -11.79
C ARG A 63 -4.76 -20.19 -12.86
N MET A 64 -4.42 -19.95 -14.13
CA MET A 64 -4.72 -20.90 -15.21
C MET A 64 -3.94 -22.21 -15.07
N HIS A 65 -2.81 -22.16 -14.36
CA HIS A 65 -1.94 -23.30 -14.11
C HIS A 65 -2.21 -23.94 -12.74
N ASP A 66 -3.45 -23.89 -12.25
CA ASP A 66 -3.87 -24.47 -10.96
C ASP A 66 -2.98 -24.10 -9.77
N TYR A 67 -2.46 -22.86 -9.77
CA TYR A 67 -1.54 -22.35 -8.76
C TYR A 67 -0.20 -23.10 -8.68
N GLU A 68 0.23 -23.72 -9.78
CA GLU A 68 1.60 -24.13 -9.98
C GLU A 68 2.43 -22.94 -10.52
N LEU A 69 3.51 -22.62 -9.81
CA LEU A 69 4.38 -21.50 -10.18
C LEU A 69 4.96 -21.71 -11.58
N GLN A 70 5.05 -20.61 -12.32
CA GLN A 70 5.72 -20.60 -13.61
C GLN A 70 7.16 -21.15 -13.47
N PRO A 71 7.66 -21.94 -14.43
CA PRO A 71 9.01 -22.50 -14.35
C PRO A 71 10.12 -21.44 -14.42
N LYS A 72 9.79 -20.21 -14.87
CA LYS A 72 10.71 -19.07 -14.88
C LYS A 72 10.02 -17.85 -14.30
N GLN A 73 10.67 -17.20 -13.35
CA GLN A 73 10.30 -15.89 -12.82
C GLN A 73 11.42 -14.90 -13.10
N ARG A 74 11.06 -13.63 -13.24
CA ARG A 74 12.02 -12.55 -13.47
C ARG A 74 11.51 -11.26 -12.87
N THR A 75 12.39 -10.55 -12.17
CA THR A 75 12.16 -9.17 -11.74
C THR A 75 12.49 -8.24 -12.89
N ILE A 76 11.59 -7.30 -13.21
CA ILE A 76 11.79 -6.34 -14.29
C ILE A 76 12.58 -5.14 -13.75
N SER A 77 13.68 -4.77 -14.41
CA SER A 77 14.49 -3.59 -14.05
C SER A 77 14.74 -2.72 -15.29
N ASN A 78 15.75 -3.04 -16.07
CA ASN A 78 16.19 -2.23 -17.21
C ASN A 78 15.15 -2.17 -18.35
N ASP A 79 14.24 -3.14 -18.44
CA ASP A 79 13.20 -3.17 -19.49
C ASP A 79 12.02 -2.23 -19.20
N ILE A 80 11.96 -1.60 -18.02
CA ILE A 80 10.88 -0.66 -17.70
C ILE A 80 11.06 0.59 -18.58
N ILE A 81 10.14 0.80 -19.51
CA ILE A 81 10.20 1.94 -20.44
C ILE A 81 9.73 3.26 -19.81
N ARG A 82 8.73 3.20 -18.93
CA ARG A 82 8.14 4.31 -18.17
C ARG A 82 7.28 3.74 -17.04
N GLY A 83 6.95 4.56 -16.04
CA GLY A 83 6.00 4.20 -14.98
C GLY A 83 6.42 4.71 -13.62
N THR A 84 5.47 4.66 -12.69
CA THR A 84 5.60 5.15 -11.32
C THR A 84 5.17 4.07 -10.35
N ASP A 85 5.92 3.90 -9.27
CA ASP A 85 5.44 3.17 -8.09
C ASP A 85 4.79 4.18 -7.13
N GLU A 86 3.46 4.13 -7.06
CA GLU A 86 2.64 4.99 -6.21
C GLU A 86 2.32 4.26 -4.91
N MET A 87 3.16 4.45 -3.89
CA MET A 87 3.06 3.74 -2.62
C MET A 87 2.81 4.74 -1.49
N GLY A 88 1.73 4.52 -0.75
CA GLY A 88 1.30 5.42 0.31
C GLY A 88 0.19 4.84 1.16
N VAL A 89 -0.26 5.65 2.13
CA VAL A 89 -1.36 5.34 3.04
C VAL A 89 -2.55 6.22 2.70
N MET A 90 -3.74 5.61 2.69
CA MET A 90 -5.01 6.33 2.57
C MET A 90 -5.76 6.25 3.90
N LEU A 91 -5.88 7.38 4.58
CA LEU A 91 -6.71 7.54 5.78
C LEU A 91 -8.12 7.95 5.36
N MET A 92 -9.14 7.39 5.99
CA MET A 92 -10.53 7.49 5.54
C MET A 92 -11.48 7.61 6.73
N GLY A 93 -12.66 8.20 6.52
CA GLY A 93 -13.74 8.24 7.51
C GLY A 93 -13.71 9.42 8.48
N HIS A 94 -12.77 10.35 8.31
CA HIS A 94 -12.72 11.63 9.03
C HIS A 94 -13.51 12.73 8.28
N ASP A 95 -13.69 13.91 8.88
CA ASP A 95 -14.46 15.03 8.30
C ASP A 95 -13.90 15.55 6.96
N LEU A 96 -12.60 15.35 6.70
CA LEU A 96 -11.98 15.64 5.40
C LEU A 96 -12.21 14.53 4.35
N LYS A 97 -13.08 13.56 4.64
CA LYS A 97 -13.41 12.37 3.86
C LYS A 97 -12.29 11.34 3.74
N ALA A 98 -11.26 11.63 2.94
CA ALA A 98 -10.07 10.80 2.79
C ALA A 98 -8.80 11.65 2.63
N TRP A 99 -7.66 11.07 2.98
CA TRP A 99 -6.35 11.69 2.87
C TRP A 99 -5.32 10.68 2.38
N TRP A 100 -4.59 11.02 1.32
CA TRP A 100 -3.51 10.18 0.78
C TRP A 100 -2.16 10.82 1.08
N VAL A 101 -1.23 10.01 1.60
CA VAL A 101 0.16 10.41 1.85
C VAL A 101 1.12 9.33 1.38
N GLY A 102 2.15 9.70 0.61
CA GLY A 102 3.11 8.72 0.10
C GLY A 102 4.01 9.21 -1.03
N SER A 103 4.74 8.25 -1.59
CA SER A 103 5.74 8.41 -2.65
C SER A 103 5.12 8.17 -4.04
N LEU A 104 5.48 9.03 -4.99
CA LEU A 104 5.24 8.87 -6.42
C LEU A 104 6.59 8.79 -7.13
N LEU A 105 7.33 7.69 -6.90
CA LEU A 105 8.66 7.51 -7.45
C LEU A 105 8.56 6.90 -8.85
N ASN A 106 8.99 7.64 -9.87
CA ASN A 106 9.04 7.15 -11.24
C ASN A 106 10.39 6.51 -11.60
N ILE A 107 10.38 5.73 -12.67
CA ILE A 107 11.57 5.01 -13.13
C ILE A 107 12.67 5.96 -13.62
N GLU A 108 12.30 7.10 -14.21
CA GLU A 108 13.27 8.09 -14.71
C GLU A 108 14.08 8.71 -13.57
N GLU A 109 13.43 9.09 -12.48
CA GLU A 109 14.05 9.62 -11.27
C GLU A 109 14.85 8.53 -10.55
N THR A 110 14.29 7.32 -10.44
CA THR A 110 15.02 6.18 -9.87
C THR A 110 16.36 5.96 -10.56
N ARG A 111 16.39 6.00 -11.90
CA ARG A 111 17.61 5.83 -12.70
C ARG A 111 18.64 6.94 -12.54
N ARG A 112 18.22 8.14 -12.11
CA ARG A 112 19.15 9.23 -11.75
C ARG A 112 19.79 8.99 -10.38
N LEU A 113 19.06 8.37 -9.46
CA LEU A 113 19.51 8.08 -8.10
C LEU A 113 20.37 6.80 -8.03
N ILE A 114 19.97 5.75 -8.74
CA ILE A 114 20.66 4.45 -8.74
C ILE A 114 20.52 3.76 -10.10
N THR A 115 21.62 3.18 -10.59
CA THR A 115 21.65 2.47 -11.87
C THR A 115 21.09 1.06 -11.72
N GLU A 116 20.48 0.55 -12.79
CA GLU A 116 19.98 -0.84 -12.92
C GLU A 116 18.92 -1.31 -11.91
N GLN A 117 18.33 -0.41 -11.12
CA GLN A 117 17.21 -0.70 -10.21
C GLN A 117 15.90 -0.07 -10.68
N ASN A 118 14.78 -0.60 -10.20
CA ASN A 118 13.44 -0.05 -10.43
C ASN A 118 12.94 0.73 -9.21
N ALA A 119 11.86 1.49 -9.39
CA ALA A 119 11.28 2.35 -8.35
C ALA A 119 10.88 1.55 -7.08
N THR A 120 10.24 0.40 -7.25
CA THR A 120 9.85 -0.49 -6.16
C THR A 120 11.05 -0.91 -5.31
N THR A 121 12.14 -1.33 -5.96
CA THR A 121 13.36 -1.75 -5.28
C THR A 121 14.01 -0.59 -4.55
N LEU A 122 14.06 0.61 -5.14
CA LEU A 122 14.63 1.77 -4.47
C LEU A 122 13.83 2.15 -3.21
N GLN A 123 12.49 2.19 -3.28
CA GLN A 123 11.64 2.49 -2.12
C GLN A 123 11.88 1.52 -0.95
N VAL A 124 12.03 0.22 -1.23
CA VAL A 124 12.34 -0.78 -0.19
C VAL A 124 13.77 -0.63 0.31
N ALA A 125 14.74 -0.50 -0.59
CA ALA A 125 16.14 -0.42 -0.24
C ALA A 125 16.44 0.80 0.65
N ILE A 126 15.87 1.96 0.35
CA ILE A 126 16.10 3.15 1.16
C ILE A 126 15.48 3.04 2.56
N ALA A 127 14.33 2.37 2.71
CA ALA A 127 13.74 2.10 4.01
C ALA A 127 14.67 1.23 4.88
N VAL A 128 15.31 0.21 4.28
CA VAL A 128 16.29 -0.64 4.98
C VAL A 128 17.54 0.15 5.38
N VAL A 129 18.04 1.03 4.50
CA VAL A 129 19.19 1.90 4.82
C VAL A 129 18.84 2.85 5.97
N ALA A 130 17.69 3.51 5.93
CA ALA A 130 17.23 4.40 6.99
C ALA A 130 17.10 3.67 8.33
N ALA A 131 16.46 2.49 8.35
CA ALA A 131 16.33 1.67 9.54
C ALA A 131 17.70 1.20 10.07
N THR A 132 18.65 0.85 9.20
CA THR A 132 20.00 0.44 9.61
C THR A 132 20.74 1.59 10.30
N LEU A 133 20.67 2.80 9.73
CA LEU A 133 21.25 4.00 10.33
C LEU A 133 20.57 4.34 11.66
N TYR A 134 19.25 4.21 11.74
CA TYR A 134 18.50 4.37 12.98
C TYR A 134 18.99 3.39 14.06
N CYS A 135 19.14 2.10 13.74
CA CYS A 135 19.67 1.10 14.67
C CYS A 135 21.09 1.42 15.16
N ILE A 136 21.95 1.99 14.31
CA ILE A 136 23.31 2.42 14.69
C ILE A 136 23.24 3.59 15.68
N ASN A 137 22.33 4.54 15.46
CA ASN A 137 22.16 5.71 16.33
C ASN A 137 21.44 5.37 17.65
N HIS A 138 20.61 4.33 17.65
CA HIS A 138 19.79 3.91 18.80
C HIS A 138 20.03 2.45 19.21
N PRO A 139 21.27 2.05 19.58
CA PRO A 139 21.66 0.64 19.69
C PRO A 139 21.08 -0.11 20.89
N GLN A 140 20.37 0.58 21.80
CA GLN A 140 19.87 0.01 23.06
C GLN A 140 18.35 -0.16 23.10
N LEU A 141 17.63 0.06 21.99
CA LEU A 141 16.17 -0.04 21.94
C LEU A 141 15.64 -1.49 21.92
N GLY A 142 16.53 -2.46 21.71
CA GLY A 142 16.14 -3.87 21.65
C GLY A 142 15.45 -4.22 20.33
N LEU A 143 14.42 -5.07 20.39
CA LEU A 143 13.64 -5.44 19.21
C LEU A 143 12.54 -4.41 18.98
N CYS A 144 12.61 -3.72 17.84
CA CYS A 144 11.61 -2.77 17.39
C CYS A 144 10.93 -3.26 16.10
N LEU A 145 9.65 -2.96 15.96
CA LEU A 145 8.92 -2.98 14.70
C LEU A 145 9.00 -1.59 14.03
N PRO A 146 8.65 -1.46 12.74
CA PRO A 146 8.61 -0.16 12.07
C PRO A 146 7.74 0.88 12.80
N ASP A 147 6.62 0.43 13.39
CA ASP A 147 5.71 1.29 14.17
C ASP A 147 6.32 1.83 15.48
N ASP A 148 7.43 1.25 15.95
CA ASP A 148 8.14 1.68 17.17
C ASP A 148 9.26 2.70 16.89
N LEU A 149 9.63 2.92 15.62
CA LEU A 149 10.73 3.80 15.23
C LEU A 149 10.26 5.26 15.14
N ASP A 150 11.17 6.20 15.35
CA ASP A 150 10.89 7.62 15.06
C ASP A 150 10.75 7.82 13.54
N PHE A 151 9.51 8.01 13.10
CA PHE A 151 9.20 8.16 11.68
C PHE A 151 9.82 9.41 11.08
N GLU A 152 10.10 10.47 11.86
CA GLU A 152 10.73 11.70 11.36
C GLU A 152 12.19 11.44 10.98
N GLU A 153 12.96 10.75 11.83
CA GLU A 153 14.34 10.35 11.53
C GLU A 153 14.41 9.43 10.30
N ILE A 154 13.51 8.44 10.23
CA ILE A 154 13.44 7.51 9.10
C ILE A 154 13.11 8.26 7.80
N LEU A 155 12.15 9.19 7.83
CA LEU A 155 11.77 9.98 6.66
C LEU A 155 12.83 11.02 6.29
N GLU A 156 13.55 11.62 7.24
CA GLU A 156 14.65 12.54 6.95
C GLU A 156 15.70 11.88 6.05
N ILE A 157 16.06 10.64 6.37
CA ILE A 157 17.04 9.85 5.60
C ILE A 157 16.45 9.39 4.26
N SER A 158 15.22 8.86 4.28
CA SER A 158 14.67 8.15 3.12
C SER A 158 14.03 9.05 2.07
N ARG A 159 13.41 10.17 2.48
CA ARG A 159 12.62 11.05 1.63
C ARG A 159 13.35 11.57 0.37
N PRO A 160 14.66 11.88 0.39
CA PRO A 160 15.39 12.26 -0.82
C PRO A 160 15.38 11.20 -1.94
N TYR A 161 15.11 9.93 -1.61
CA TYR A 161 15.08 8.82 -2.57
C TYR A 161 13.65 8.36 -2.91
N LEU A 162 12.63 9.00 -2.34
CA LEU A 162 11.22 8.65 -2.53
C LEU A 162 10.53 9.51 -3.61
N GLY A 163 11.31 10.23 -4.42
CA GLY A 163 10.78 11.06 -5.51
C GLY A 163 9.79 12.12 -5.01
N LYS A 164 8.71 12.34 -5.76
CA LYS A 164 7.66 13.27 -5.34
C LYS A 164 6.87 12.66 -4.17
N PHE A 165 6.98 13.27 -3.00
CA PHE A 165 6.21 12.87 -1.82
C PHE A 165 4.97 13.77 -1.67
N VAL A 166 3.78 13.19 -1.78
CA VAL A 166 2.50 13.91 -1.76
C VAL A 166 1.77 13.67 -0.44
N SER A 167 1.07 14.69 0.04
CA SER A 167 0.13 14.64 1.15
C SER A 167 -1.05 15.51 0.77
N GLN A 168 -2.23 14.91 0.55
CA GLN A 168 -3.38 15.63 0.00
C GLN A 168 -4.71 15.06 0.48
N GLN A 169 -5.69 15.95 0.64
CA GLN A 169 -7.08 15.58 0.78
C GLN A 169 -7.60 14.96 -0.52
N VAL A 170 -8.46 13.95 -0.40
CA VAL A 170 -9.08 13.24 -1.52
C VAL A 170 -10.59 13.22 -1.33
N ASP A 171 -11.33 13.73 -2.31
CA ASP A 171 -12.79 13.60 -2.35
C ASP A 171 -13.20 12.26 -2.98
N TRP A 172 -12.90 11.15 -2.29
CA TRP A 172 -13.18 9.79 -2.76
C TRP A 172 -13.94 8.99 -1.70
N SER A 173 -14.83 8.10 -2.13
CA SER A 173 -15.39 7.04 -1.29
C SER A 173 -15.65 5.79 -2.12
N PRO A 174 -15.70 4.58 -1.53
CA PRO A 174 -15.94 3.35 -2.26
C PRO A 174 -17.29 3.32 -3.00
N ASN A 175 -18.25 4.15 -2.58
CA ASN A 175 -19.58 4.27 -3.20
C ASN A 175 -19.61 5.21 -4.41
N GLN A 176 -18.65 6.12 -4.54
CA GLN A 176 -18.56 7.06 -5.67
C GLN A 176 -17.86 6.47 -6.91
N THR A 177 -17.16 5.35 -6.75
CA THR A 177 -16.41 4.71 -7.83
C THR A 177 -17.30 4.37 -9.03
N SER A 178 -16.86 4.72 -10.24
CA SER A 178 -17.65 4.64 -11.48
C SER A 178 -17.94 3.21 -11.99
N SER A 179 -17.61 2.19 -11.19
CA SER A 179 -17.80 0.80 -11.61
C SER A 179 -19.29 0.46 -11.60
N SER A 180 -19.81 0.02 -12.75
CA SER A 180 -21.14 -0.59 -12.91
C SER A 180 -21.36 -1.87 -12.07
N ILE A 181 -20.36 -2.26 -11.28
CA ILE A 181 -20.39 -3.34 -10.29
C ILE A 181 -21.15 -2.84 -9.06
N LYS A 182 -22.48 -3.05 -9.08
CA LYS A 182 -23.36 -2.80 -7.92
C LYS A 182 -22.98 -3.72 -6.77
N LEU A 183 -22.68 -3.12 -5.63
CA LEU A 183 -22.53 -3.84 -4.36
C LEU A 183 -23.91 -4.15 -3.78
N GLN A 184 -24.03 -5.26 -3.07
CA GLN A 184 -25.30 -5.75 -2.52
C GLN A 184 -25.80 -4.98 -1.29
N LEU A 185 -25.11 -3.96 -0.79
CA LEU A 185 -25.43 -3.35 0.51
C LEU A 185 -25.32 -1.83 0.46
N GLU A 186 -26.47 -1.15 0.46
CA GLU A 186 -26.57 0.26 0.83
C GLU A 186 -26.36 0.36 2.36
N THR A 187 -25.14 0.65 2.79
CA THR A 187 -24.84 0.94 4.19
C THR A 187 -25.00 2.44 4.45
N LYS A 188 -25.52 2.81 5.64
CA LYS A 188 -25.56 4.23 6.06
C LYS A 188 -24.17 4.84 6.22
N ASP A 189 -23.18 3.99 6.48
CA ASP A 189 -21.77 4.35 6.57
C ASP A 189 -21.04 3.78 5.35
N GLU A 190 -20.54 4.66 4.48
CA GLU A 190 -19.84 4.27 3.26
C GLU A 190 -18.48 3.62 3.52
N TRP A 191 -17.91 3.77 4.72
CA TRP A 191 -16.59 3.27 5.09
C TRP A 191 -16.59 1.83 5.63
N GLN A 192 -17.75 1.17 5.61
CA GLN A 192 -17.84 -0.24 5.98
C GLN A 192 -17.06 -1.10 4.98
N PHE A 193 -16.33 -2.11 5.46
CA PHE A 193 -15.52 -2.99 4.60
C PHE A 193 -16.33 -3.65 3.47
N SER A 194 -17.62 -3.89 3.68
CA SER A 194 -18.55 -4.38 2.65
C SER A 194 -18.67 -3.46 1.43
N SER A 195 -18.47 -2.15 1.60
CA SER A 195 -18.47 -1.15 0.52
C SER A 195 -17.20 -1.24 -0.34
N PHE A 196 -16.10 -1.71 0.25
CA PHE A 196 -14.82 -1.84 -0.45
C PHE A 196 -14.68 -3.19 -1.17
N ARG A 197 -15.12 -4.28 -0.53
CA ARG A 197 -14.93 -5.63 -1.03
C ARG A 197 -15.69 -5.86 -2.32
N ILE A 198 -14.99 -6.28 -3.37
CA ILE A 198 -15.61 -6.70 -4.61
C ILE A 198 -16.06 -8.16 -4.49
N SER A 199 -17.35 -8.38 -4.70
CA SER A 199 -17.93 -9.72 -4.83
C SER A 199 -18.35 -9.93 -6.28
N PHE A 200 -17.77 -10.93 -6.93
CA PHE A 200 -18.32 -11.46 -8.17
C PHE A 200 -19.53 -12.33 -7.79
N SER A 201 -20.73 -12.02 -8.29
CA SER A 201 -21.89 -12.88 -8.03
C SER A 201 -21.60 -14.27 -8.58
N LYS A 202 -21.96 -15.31 -7.82
CA LYS A 202 -22.13 -16.65 -8.39
C LYS A 202 -23.30 -16.55 -9.38
N THR A 203 -23.01 -16.48 -10.68
CA THR A 203 -23.96 -16.86 -11.72
C THR A 203 -24.29 -18.34 -11.58
#